data_AF-A0A617MK32-F1
#
_entry.id   AF-A0A617MK32-F1
#
_cell.length_a   1.000
_cell.length_b   1.000
_cell.length_c   1.000
_cell.angle_alpha   90.00
_cell.angle_beta   90.00
_cell.angle_gamma   90.00
#
_symmetry.space_group_name_H-M   'P 1'
#
loop_
_entity.id
_entity.type
_entity.pdbx_description
1 polymer ?
#
loop_
_entity_poly.entity_id
_entity_poly.type
_entity_poly.pdbx_seq_one_letter_code
_entity_poly.pdbx_strand_id
1 'polypeptide(L)'
;LLAGEDNATSATIETLESPRERAALTGFSLIRLPDQEKWSGDGAGLKAITGGDAVSVDPKYRDAYSTHIPAVILAVNNNPMRFTDRSGGVSRRRVIIHFPEQIAPQERDPQLKDKITRELAVIVRHLMQKFSDPMLARSL
;
A
#
# COMPACT_ATOMS: atom_id res chain seq x y z
N LEU A 1 -11.70 -5.29 -6.11
CA LEU A 1 -11.69 -6.73 -6.48
C LEU A 1 -11.29 -7.61 -5.31
N LEU A 2 -10.05 -7.58 -4.79
CA LEU A 2 -9.66 -8.50 -3.70
C LEU A 2 -9.77 -7.90 -2.28
N ALA A 3 -9.25 -6.69 -2.06
CA ALA A 3 -9.40 -6.01 -0.77
C ALA A 3 -10.84 -5.49 -0.52
N GLY A 4 -11.73 -5.51 -1.51
CA GLY A 4 -13.01 -4.81 -1.43
C GLY A 4 -12.86 -3.28 -1.50
N GLU A 5 -13.97 -2.58 -1.64
CA GLU A 5 -14.00 -1.10 -1.63
C GLU A 5 -13.92 -0.58 -0.19
N ASP A 6 -14.55 -1.28 0.76
CA ASP A 6 -14.57 -0.88 2.17
C ASP A 6 -13.24 -1.07 2.91
N ASN A 7 -12.32 -1.90 2.38
CA ASN A 7 -11.00 -2.10 3.01
C ASN A 7 -9.85 -1.48 2.22
N ALA A 8 -10.12 -0.75 1.12
CA ALA A 8 -9.08 -0.09 0.35
C ALA A 8 -9.37 1.39 0.07
N THR A 9 -8.41 2.25 0.35
CA THR A 9 -8.48 3.69 0.08
C THR A 9 -7.30 4.18 -0.76
N SER A 10 -7.43 5.37 -1.34
CA SER A 10 -6.36 6.09 -2.03
C SER A 10 -5.98 7.32 -1.22
N ALA A 11 -4.70 7.59 -1.11
CA ALA A 11 -4.17 8.69 -0.31
C ALA A 11 -2.88 9.25 -0.94
N THR A 12 -2.40 10.38 -0.41
CA THR A 12 -1.05 10.85 -0.69
C THR A 12 -0.13 10.50 0.49
N ILE A 13 1.16 10.69 0.31
CA ILE A 13 2.12 10.50 1.40
C ILE A 13 1.93 11.54 2.51
N GLU A 14 1.49 12.76 2.18
CA GLU A 14 1.14 13.80 3.15
C GLU A 14 0.01 13.35 4.08
N THR A 15 -0.97 12.61 3.54
CA THR A 15 -2.06 12.03 4.34
C THR A 15 -1.54 11.04 5.39
N LEU A 16 -0.47 10.29 5.07
CA LEU A 16 0.19 9.37 6.02
C LEU A 16 0.98 10.12 7.09
N GLU A 17 1.57 11.27 6.75
CA GLU A 17 2.41 12.05 7.66
C GLU A 17 1.61 13.00 8.54
N SER A 18 0.44 13.47 8.11
CA SER A 18 -0.43 14.38 8.88
C SER A 18 -1.32 13.60 9.86
N PRO A 19 -1.24 13.84 11.19
CA PRO A 19 -2.15 13.22 12.16
C PRO A 19 -3.63 13.50 11.86
N ARG A 20 -3.92 14.69 11.30
CA ARG A 20 -5.28 15.10 10.98
C ARG A 20 -5.84 14.39 9.76
N GLU A 21 -5.04 14.25 8.71
CA GLU A 21 -5.47 13.56 7.49
C GLU A 21 -5.46 12.04 7.67
N ARG A 22 -4.60 11.50 8.56
CA ARG A 22 -4.58 10.08 8.95
C ARG A 22 -5.92 9.55 9.42
N ALA A 23 -6.80 10.41 9.93
CA ALA A 23 -8.16 10.00 10.30
C ALA A 23 -8.90 9.31 9.15
N ALA A 24 -8.65 9.73 7.90
CA ALA A 24 -9.25 9.14 6.70
C ALA A 24 -8.68 7.76 6.33
N LEU A 25 -7.60 7.33 6.98
CA LEU A 25 -6.91 6.06 6.70
C LEU A 25 -7.29 4.95 7.68
N THR A 26 -7.95 5.33 8.79
CA THR A 26 -8.31 4.37 9.85
C THR A 26 -9.40 3.42 9.35
N GLY A 27 -9.22 2.12 9.60
CA GLY A 27 -10.16 1.08 9.18
C GLY A 27 -9.84 0.44 7.81
N PHE A 28 -8.94 1.03 7.02
CA PHE A 28 -8.52 0.44 5.75
C PHE A 28 -7.33 -0.50 5.93
N SER A 29 -7.35 -1.65 5.24
CA SER A 29 -6.24 -2.62 5.22
C SER A 29 -5.31 -2.45 4.01
N LEU A 30 -5.73 -1.68 3.01
CA LEU A 30 -4.94 -1.35 1.82
C LEU A 30 -5.00 0.16 1.55
N ILE A 31 -3.84 0.80 1.44
CA ILE A 31 -3.72 2.21 1.08
C ILE A 31 -2.94 2.33 -0.22
N ARG A 32 -3.52 2.97 -1.23
CA ARG A 32 -2.91 3.19 -2.54
C ARG A 32 -2.34 4.60 -2.62
N LEU A 33 -1.10 4.72 -3.04
CA LEU A 33 -0.44 5.99 -3.31
C LEU A 33 -0.19 6.11 -4.83
N PRO A 34 -1.14 6.63 -5.61
CA PRO A 34 -0.94 6.81 -7.05
C PRO A 34 -0.05 8.03 -7.34
N ASP A 35 0.83 7.88 -8.34
CA ASP A 35 1.58 8.96 -9.01
C ASP A 35 2.30 9.93 -8.06
N GLN A 36 3.07 9.38 -7.13
CA GLN A 36 3.88 10.15 -6.18
C GLN A 36 5.32 10.31 -6.70
N GLU A 37 5.62 11.40 -7.41
CA GLU A 37 6.92 11.58 -8.08
C GLU A 37 8.10 11.76 -7.12
N LYS A 38 7.95 12.62 -6.11
CA LYS A 38 8.99 12.96 -5.15
C LYS A 38 8.36 13.24 -3.81
N TRP A 39 9.00 12.75 -2.75
CA TRP A 39 8.63 13.13 -1.41
C TRP A 39 9.87 13.41 -0.58
N SER A 40 9.81 14.49 0.19
CA SER A 40 10.88 14.91 1.08
C SER A 40 10.36 14.99 2.50
N GLY A 41 10.99 14.25 3.39
CA GLY A 41 10.63 14.18 4.80
C GLY A 41 11.38 13.03 5.48
N ASP A 42 11.17 12.89 6.78
CA ASP A 42 11.71 11.77 7.55
C ASP A 42 10.85 10.51 7.40
N GLY A 43 9.54 10.65 7.21
CA GLY A 43 8.63 9.57 6.81
C GLY A 43 8.15 8.82 8.03
N ALA A 44 8.01 9.56 9.12
CA ALA A 44 7.67 9.03 10.43
C ALA A 44 6.31 8.34 10.40
N GLY A 45 5.31 8.94 9.74
CA GLY A 45 3.99 8.35 9.56
C GLY A 45 4.06 7.05 8.76
N LEU A 46 4.70 7.09 7.58
CA LEU A 46 4.91 5.93 6.72
C LEU A 46 5.64 4.80 7.46
N LYS A 47 6.74 5.11 8.18
CA LYS A 47 7.52 4.14 8.95
C LYS A 47 6.72 3.54 10.10
N ALA A 48 5.95 4.35 10.82
CA ALA A 48 5.14 3.88 11.94
C ALA A 48 4.05 2.92 11.45
N ILE A 49 3.32 3.29 10.40
CA ILE A 49 2.26 2.46 9.82
C ILE A 49 2.84 1.15 9.28
N THR A 50 3.90 1.21 8.48
CA THR A 50 4.53 -0.01 7.91
C THR A 50 5.34 -0.81 8.93
N GLY A 51 5.74 -0.20 10.04
CA GLY A 51 6.41 -0.85 11.17
C GLY A 51 5.46 -1.50 12.17
N GLY A 52 4.16 -1.16 12.10
CA GLY A 52 3.16 -1.60 13.09
C GLY A 52 3.19 -0.80 14.39
N ASP A 53 3.81 0.39 14.40
CA ASP A 53 3.83 1.28 15.56
C ASP A 53 2.51 2.06 15.67
N ALA A 54 2.18 2.46 16.90
CA ALA A 54 1.05 3.35 17.14
C ALA A 54 1.28 4.73 16.52
N VAL A 55 0.23 5.29 15.93
CA VAL A 55 0.23 6.62 15.31
C VAL A 55 -0.79 7.53 16.01
N SER A 56 -0.49 8.83 16.04
CA SER A 56 -1.45 9.84 16.46
C SER A 56 -2.43 10.14 15.33
N VAL A 57 -3.71 10.25 15.66
CA VAL A 57 -4.81 10.64 14.79
C VAL A 57 -5.56 11.78 15.44
N ASP A 58 -5.78 12.86 14.70
CA ASP A 58 -6.43 14.10 15.18
C ASP A 58 -7.63 14.47 14.30
N PRO A 59 -8.78 13.78 14.44
CA PRO A 59 -9.93 14.03 13.59
C PRO A 59 -10.53 15.41 13.88
N LYS A 60 -11.00 16.07 12.82
CA LYS A 60 -11.66 17.37 12.95
C LYS A 60 -12.87 17.29 13.90
N TYR A 61 -12.91 18.18 14.88
CA TYR A 61 -13.98 18.30 15.89
C TYR A 61 -14.14 17.08 16.81
N ARG A 62 -13.09 16.30 17.02
CA ARG A 62 -13.04 15.21 18.01
C ARG A 62 -11.71 15.25 18.74
N ASP A 63 -11.62 14.53 19.85
CA ASP A 63 -10.37 14.41 20.58
C ASP A 63 -9.36 13.56 19.79
N ALA A 64 -8.10 13.99 19.84
CA ALA A 64 -7.00 13.22 19.28
C ALA A 64 -6.81 11.92 20.06
N TYR A 65 -6.44 10.85 19.34
CA TYR A 65 -6.22 9.54 19.92
C TYR A 65 -5.03 8.85 19.26
N SER A 66 -4.51 7.83 19.94
CA SER A 66 -3.47 6.95 19.39
C SER A 66 -4.08 5.64 18.96
N THR A 67 -3.70 5.15 17.77
CA THR A 67 -4.18 3.88 17.23
C THR A 67 -3.14 3.21 16.35
N HIS A 68 -3.38 1.96 15.97
CA HIS A 68 -2.60 1.25 14.96
C HIS A 68 -3.37 1.23 13.65
N ILE A 69 -2.66 1.44 12.53
CA ILE A 69 -3.23 1.33 11.18
C ILE A 69 -2.57 0.12 10.51
N PRO A 70 -3.15 -1.09 10.60
CA PRO A 70 -2.58 -2.31 10.04
C PRO A 70 -2.83 -2.38 8.53
N ALA A 71 -2.22 -1.48 7.77
CA ALA A 71 -2.43 -1.34 6.33
C ALA A 71 -1.19 -1.73 5.52
N VAL A 72 -1.43 -2.43 4.40
CA VAL A 72 -0.44 -2.56 3.33
C VAL A 72 -0.49 -1.29 2.48
N ILE A 73 0.67 -0.70 2.20
CA ILE A 73 0.79 0.49 1.37
C ILE A 73 1.30 0.10 -0.01
N LEU A 74 0.54 0.42 -1.05
CA LEU A 74 0.88 0.18 -2.44
C LEU A 74 1.12 1.52 -3.15
N ALA A 75 2.38 1.82 -3.44
CA ALA A 75 2.73 2.96 -4.29
C ALA A 75 2.79 2.52 -5.76
N VAL A 76 2.05 3.21 -6.63
CA VAL A 76 2.00 2.91 -8.07
C VAL A 76 2.45 4.17 -8.83
N ASN A 77 3.66 4.12 -9.37
CA ASN A 77 4.29 5.26 -10.01
C ASN A 77 4.98 4.85 -11.32
N ASN A 78 5.07 5.79 -12.26
CA ASN A 78 5.89 5.64 -13.47
C ASN A 78 7.40 5.80 -13.19
N ASN A 79 7.76 6.55 -12.14
CA ASN A 79 9.14 6.75 -11.71
C ASN A 79 9.31 6.31 -10.25
N PRO A 80 10.47 5.74 -9.87
CA PRO A 80 10.74 5.38 -8.49
C PRO A 80 10.60 6.58 -7.56
N MET A 81 9.80 6.44 -6.50
CA MET A 81 9.64 7.48 -5.50
C MET A 81 10.99 7.76 -4.82
N ARG A 82 11.39 9.03 -4.83
CA ARG A 82 12.60 9.47 -4.13
C ARG A 82 12.23 9.87 -2.72
N PHE A 83 12.93 9.28 -1.75
CA PHE A 83 12.80 9.59 -0.32
C PHE A 83 14.09 10.26 0.15
N THR A 84 13.98 11.28 0.99
CA THR A 84 15.15 11.97 1.58
C THR A 84 15.56 11.40 2.94
N ASP A 85 14.90 10.35 3.42
CA ASP A 85 15.21 9.63 4.66
C ASP A 85 16.65 9.10 4.68
N ARG A 86 17.47 9.68 5.57
CA ARG A 86 18.89 9.32 5.72
C ARG A 86 19.12 8.02 6.51
N SER A 87 18.08 7.52 7.21
CA SER A 87 18.19 6.32 8.05
C SER A 87 18.04 5.00 7.25
N GLY A 88 17.63 5.07 5.99
CA GLY A 88 17.27 3.90 5.18
C GLY A 88 16.10 3.12 5.78
N GLY A 89 15.32 3.71 6.68
CA GLY A 89 14.20 3.08 7.37
C GLY A 89 13.07 2.77 6.40
N VAL A 90 12.81 3.67 5.46
CA VAL A 90 11.82 3.44 4.38
C VAL A 90 12.34 2.41 3.37
N SER A 91 13.63 2.48 3.00
CA SER A 91 14.18 1.59 1.96
C SER A 91 14.18 0.11 2.36
N ARG A 92 14.23 -0.20 3.66
CA ARG A 92 14.19 -1.58 4.17
C ARG A 92 12.78 -2.16 4.30
N ARG A 93 11.74 -1.34 4.13
CA ARG A 93 10.32 -1.71 4.28
C ARG A 93 9.55 -1.75 2.95
N ARG A 94 10.25 -1.61 1.82
CA ARG A 94 9.64 -1.60 0.48
C ARG A 94 10.09 -2.79 -0.33
N VAL A 95 9.16 -3.32 -1.12
CA VAL A 95 9.43 -4.27 -2.21
C VAL A 95 9.12 -3.53 -3.51
N ILE A 96 10.09 -3.47 -4.43
CA ILE A 96 9.92 -2.81 -5.72
C ILE A 96 9.62 -3.87 -6.77
N ILE A 97 8.45 -3.78 -7.39
CA ILE A 97 8.09 -4.58 -8.56
C ILE A 97 8.21 -3.67 -9.77
N HIS A 98 9.26 -3.89 -10.57
CA HIS A 98 9.52 -3.10 -11.77
C HIS A 98 8.88 -3.75 -12.99
N PHE A 99 8.12 -2.97 -13.76
CA PHE A 99 7.49 -3.38 -15.01
C PHE A 99 8.19 -2.64 -16.18
N PRO A 100 9.31 -3.17 -16.71
CA PRO A 100 10.08 -2.49 -17.76
C PRO A 100 9.41 -2.54 -19.13
N GLU A 101 8.62 -3.58 -19.39
CA GLU A 101 8.04 -3.84 -20.70
C GLU A 101 6.71 -3.10 -20.89
N GLN A 102 6.63 -2.33 -21.98
CA GLN A 102 5.38 -1.69 -22.39
C GLN A 102 4.61 -2.63 -23.33
N ILE A 103 3.40 -3.00 -22.94
CA ILE A 103 2.52 -3.82 -23.80
C ILE A 103 1.99 -2.96 -24.95
N ALA A 104 2.30 -3.37 -26.19
CA ALA A 104 1.86 -2.67 -27.38
C ALA A 104 0.32 -2.71 -27.51
N PRO A 105 -0.33 -1.66 -28.06
CA PRO A 105 -1.80 -1.59 -28.10
C PRO A 105 -2.48 -2.83 -28.69
N GLN A 106 -1.90 -3.44 -29.72
CA GLN A 106 -2.41 -4.64 -30.39
C GLN A 106 -2.30 -5.93 -29.56
N GLU A 107 -1.42 -5.96 -28.55
CA GLU A 107 -1.23 -7.12 -27.66
C GLU A 107 -2.08 -7.01 -26.38
N ARG A 108 -2.69 -5.85 -26.14
CA ARG A 108 -3.52 -5.63 -24.96
C ARG A 108 -4.81 -6.41 -25.08
N ASP A 109 -5.06 -7.25 -24.09
CA ASP A 109 -6.33 -7.94 -23.96
C ASP A 109 -7.38 -6.99 -23.34
N PRO A 110 -8.40 -6.54 -24.10
CA PRO A 110 -9.43 -5.63 -23.57
C PRO A 110 -10.30 -6.30 -22.50
N GLN A 111 -10.32 -7.63 -22.44
CA GLN A 111 -11.09 -8.42 -21.47
C GLN A 111 -10.25 -8.87 -20.27
N LEU A 112 -9.00 -8.40 -20.14
CA LEU A 112 -8.06 -8.85 -19.10
C LEU A 112 -8.68 -8.78 -17.69
N LYS A 113 -9.33 -7.66 -17.37
CA LYS A 113 -9.96 -7.46 -16.06
C LYS A 113 -11.05 -8.50 -15.79
N ASP A 114 -11.86 -8.81 -16.78
CA ASP A 114 -12.96 -9.79 -16.63
C ASP A 114 -12.41 -11.21 -16.49
N LYS A 115 -11.38 -11.56 -17.26
CA LYS A 115 -10.69 -12.85 -17.14
C LYS A 115 -10.07 -13.03 -15.76
N ILE A 116 -9.31 -12.04 -15.27
CA ILE A 116 -8.74 -12.07 -13.92
C ILE A 116 -9.83 -12.16 -12.86
N THR A 117 -10.95 -11.44 -13.04
CA THR A 117 -12.06 -11.46 -12.07
C THR A 117 -12.69 -12.87 -11.98
N ARG A 118 -12.85 -13.58 -13.11
CA ARG A 118 -13.37 -14.95 -13.13
C ARG A 118 -12.45 -15.96 -12.45
N GLU A 119 -11.14 -15.74 -12.54
CA GLU A 119 -10.13 -16.64 -11.96
C GLU A 119 -9.73 -16.26 -10.53
N LEU A 120 -10.17 -15.10 -10.03
CA LEU A 120 -9.70 -14.52 -8.77
C LEU A 120 -9.81 -15.50 -7.59
N ALA A 121 -10.93 -16.21 -7.47
CA ALA A 121 -11.13 -17.19 -6.40
C ALA A 121 -10.10 -18.34 -6.45
N VAL A 122 -9.72 -18.78 -7.66
CA VAL A 122 -8.73 -19.83 -7.85
C VAL A 122 -7.31 -19.32 -7.55
N ILE A 123 -6.99 -18.09 -7.98
CA ILE A 123 -5.72 -17.43 -7.66
C ILE A 123 -5.53 -17.33 -6.14
N VAL A 124 -6.56 -16.86 -5.42
CA VAL A 124 -6.53 -16.75 -3.95
C VAL A 124 -6.36 -18.11 -3.30
N ARG A 125 -7.16 -19.10 -3.72
CA ARG A 125 -7.05 -20.47 -3.20
C ARG A 125 -5.65 -21.04 -3.40
N HIS A 126 -5.07 -20.85 -4.58
CA HIS A 126 -3.73 -21.33 -4.89
C HIS A 126 -2.68 -20.68 -3.96
N LEU A 127 -2.78 -19.37 -3.73
CA LEU A 127 -1.91 -18.65 -2.79
C LEU A 127 -2.05 -19.19 -1.36
N MET A 128 -3.29 -19.38 -0.87
CA MET A 128 -3.55 -19.89 0.47
C MET A 128 -3.04 -21.33 0.66
N GLN A 129 -3.13 -22.18 -0.37
CA GLN A 129 -2.61 -23.54 -0.31
C GLN A 129 -1.07 -23.57 -0.33
N LYS A 130 -0.46 -22.76 -1.20
CA LYS A 130 1.00 -22.67 -1.35
C LYS A 130 1.66 -22.08 -0.10
N PHE A 131 1.03 -21.09 0.52
CA PHE A 131 1.50 -20.42 1.74
C PHE A 131 0.61 -20.74 2.94
N SER A 132 0.34 -22.02 3.16
CA SER A 132 -0.42 -22.50 4.31
C SER A 132 0.28 -22.21 5.65
N ASP A 133 1.62 -22.17 5.64
CA ASP A 133 2.43 -21.54 6.68
C ASP A 133 2.79 -20.10 6.23
N PRO A 134 2.29 -19.06 6.91
CA PRO A 134 2.61 -17.67 6.60
C PRO A 134 4.11 -17.34 6.65
N MET A 135 4.90 -18.09 7.43
CA MET A 135 6.34 -17.84 7.54
C MET A 135 7.11 -18.23 6.27
N LEU A 136 6.61 -19.19 5.49
CA LEU A 136 7.20 -19.58 4.20
C LEU A 136 7.18 -18.42 3.19
N ALA A 137 6.13 -17.61 3.19
CA ALA A 137 6.04 -16.45 2.31
C ALA A 137 7.09 -15.38 2.65
N ARG A 138 7.48 -15.27 3.92
CA ARG A 138 8.45 -14.28 4.40
C ARG A 138 9.90 -14.65 4.09
N SER A 139 10.18 -15.92 3.80
CA SER A 139 11.52 -16.43 3.51
C SER A 139 11.91 -16.41 2.02
N LEU A 140 10.96 -16.10 1.12
CA LEU A 140 11.18 -15.96 -0.33
C LEU A 140 11.53 -14.50 -0.69
#